data_AF-A0A2U1KCT3-F1
#
_entry.id   AF-A0A2U1KCT3-F1
#
_cell.length_a   1.000
_cell.length_b   1.000
_cell.length_c   1.000
_cell.angle_alpha   90.00
_cell.angle_beta   90.00
_cell.angle_gamma   90.00
#
_symmetry.space_group_name_H-M   'P 1'
#
loop_
_entity.id
_entity.type
_entity.pdbx_description
1 polymer ?
#
loop_
_entity_poly.entity_id
_entity_poly.type
_entity_poly.pdbx_seq_one_letter_code
_entity_poly.pdbx_strand_id
1 'polypeptide(L)'
;MYATLASRDVDCCLIPESPFYLEGPGGLFEYIEKRIEENGHMVIVVAEGAGQDLVAESRTAGGKDTSGNRVLDDIGLWLSQKIKGHFKKQTDMELNLKYIDPTYMILAVPSNASDNVYSTLLAQSAVHGAMAGYTGFTVGPVHGRECYLPFYRITEKQNKVVITDRMWARMLSSTNQPSFYNTKDIIESIVDEAPPTQLLDDQVADKTAVTKETTVC
;
A
#
# COMPACT_ATOMS: atom_id res chain seq x y z
N MET A 1 -3.02 -4.35 -4.84
CA MET A 1 -3.05 -5.72 -4.27
C MET A 1 -3.91 -6.71 -5.07
N TYR A 2 -5.25 -6.59 -5.11
CA TYR A 2 -6.09 -7.60 -5.80
C TYR A 2 -5.77 -7.73 -7.30
N ALA A 3 -5.60 -6.59 -7.99
CA ALA A 3 -5.20 -6.59 -9.40
C ALA A 3 -3.84 -7.30 -9.63
N THR A 4 -2.86 -7.03 -8.76
CA THR A 4 -1.54 -7.69 -8.75
C THR A 4 -1.67 -9.21 -8.63
N LEU A 5 -2.44 -9.69 -7.65
CA LEU A 5 -2.67 -11.12 -7.43
C LEU A 5 -3.42 -11.79 -8.57
N ALA A 6 -4.36 -11.08 -9.20
CA ALA A 6 -5.15 -11.59 -10.31
C ALA A 6 -4.35 -11.66 -11.61
N SER A 7 -3.55 -10.64 -11.92
CA SER A 7 -2.75 -10.57 -13.14
C SER A 7 -1.55 -11.52 -13.11
N ARG A 8 -0.86 -11.64 -11.97
CA ARG A 8 0.40 -12.41 -11.81
C ARG A 8 1.59 -11.98 -12.69
N ASP A 9 1.42 -10.96 -13.52
CA ASP A 9 2.48 -10.38 -14.36
C ASP A 9 3.13 -9.15 -13.71
N VAL A 10 2.76 -8.83 -12.47
CA VAL A 10 3.24 -7.64 -11.76
C VAL A 10 4.43 -8.01 -10.88
N ASP A 11 5.56 -7.30 -11.04
CA ASP A 11 6.77 -7.52 -10.25
C ASP A 11 6.79 -6.71 -8.95
N CYS A 12 6.14 -5.55 -8.93
CA CYS A 12 6.11 -4.68 -7.76
C CYS A 12 4.74 -4.02 -7.57
N CYS A 13 4.21 -4.06 -6.34
CA CYS A 13 2.99 -3.40 -5.92
C CYS A 13 3.29 -2.44 -4.76
N LEU A 14 3.07 -1.15 -5.00
CA LEU A 14 3.22 -0.07 -4.03
C LEU A 14 1.84 0.40 -3.56
N ILE A 15 1.62 0.41 -2.24
CA ILE A 15 0.37 0.82 -1.58
C ILE A 15 0.67 1.84 -0.48
N PRO A 16 -0.29 2.70 -0.08
CA PRO A 16 -0.07 3.68 0.97
C PRO A 16 0.28 3.07 2.34
N GLU A 17 -0.16 1.84 2.61
CA GLU A 17 0.10 1.17 3.90
C GLU A 17 1.52 0.58 4.02
N SER A 18 2.25 0.45 2.91
CA SER A 18 3.61 -0.09 2.89
C SER A 18 4.58 1.01 2.46
N PRO A 19 5.31 1.64 3.41
CA PRO A 19 6.29 2.66 3.07
C PRO A 19 7.43 2.05 2.28
N PHE A 20 8.08 2.88 1.48
CA PHE A 20 9.24 2.52 0.67
C PHE A 20 10.14 3.75 0.50
N TYR A 21 11.39 3.51 0.15
CA TYR A 21 12.36 4.54 -0.20
C TYR A 21 12.92 4.28 -1.60
N LEU A 22 13.42 5.34 -2.24
CA LEU A 22 13.85 5.28 -3.63
C LEU A 22 15.31 4.87 -3.79
N GLU A 23 16.21 5.56 -3.10
CA GLU A 23 17.67 5.45 -3.25
C GLU A 23 18.30 4.78 -2.02
N GLY A 24 19.37 4.01 -2.23
CA GLY A 24 20.12 3.31 -1.18
C GLY A 24 19.97 1.80 -1.24
N PRO A 25 20.74 1.07 -0.40
CA PRO A 25 20.79 -0.39 -0.43
C PRO A 25 19.44 -0.99 -0.04
N GLY A 26 18.82 -1.77 -0.93
CA GLY A 26 17.48 -2.33 -0.77
C GLY A 26 16.34 -1.40 -1.20
N GLY A 27 16.68 -0.25 -1.80
CA GLY A 27 15.70 0.73 -2.28
C GLY A 27 14.99 0.29 -3.56
N LEU A 28 13.95 1.05 -3.92
CA LEU A 28 13.15 0.74 -5.11
C LEU A 28 13.99 0.78 -6.39
N PHE A 29 14.94 1.71 -6.54
CA PHE A 29 15.73 1.80 -7.78
C PHE A 29 16.67 0.61 -7.98
N GLU A 30 17.36 0.17 -6.93
CA GLU A 30 18.22 -1.02 -6.97
C GLU A 30 17.39 -2.27 -7.32
N TYR A 31 16.18 -2.39 -6.75
CA TYR A 31 15.28 -3.48 -7.07
C TYR A 31 14.84 -3.47 -8.55
N ILE A 32 14.55 -2.28 -9.10
CA ILE A 32 14.17 -2.13 -10.50
C ILE A 32 15.33 -2.54 -11.42
N GLU A 33 16.56 -2.08 -11.14
CA GLU A 33 17.75 -2.42 -11.93
C GLU A 33 17.98 -3.92 -11.96
N LYS A 34 18.01 -4.55 -10.78
CA LYS A 34 18.18 -6.01 -10.66
C LYS A 34 17.12 -6.79 -11.42
N ARG A 35 15.84 -6.38 -11.33
CA ARG A 35 14.75 -7.05 -12.04
C ARG A 35 14.84 -6.93 -13.55
N ILE A 36 15.22 -5.75 -14.05
CA ILE A 36 15.40 -5.54 -15.48
C ILE A 36 16.60 -6.35 -16.01
N GLU A 37 17.68 -6.46 -15.25
CA GLU A 37 18.83 -7.31 -15.63
C GLU A 37 18.47 -8.80 -15.65
N GLU A 38 17.70 -9.27 -14.67
CA GLU A 38 17.29 -10.69 -14.56
C GLU A 38 16.26 -11.08 -15.63
N ASN A 39 15.22 -10.27 -15.83
CA ASN A 39 14.03 -10.64 -16.60
C ASN A 39 13.88 -9.87 -17.92
N GLY A 40 14.67 -8.82 -18.16
CA GLY A 40 14.59 -7.94 -19.32
C GLY A 40 13.40 -6.96 -19.31
N HIS A 41 12.52 -7.05 -18.33
CA HIS A 41 11.35 -6.17 -18.17
C HIS A 41 10.89 -6.14 -16.71
N MET A 42 10.06 -5.16 -16.37
CA MET A 42 9.45 -5.04 -15.04
C MET A 42 8.12 -4.29 -15.12
N VAL A 43 7.12 -4.76 -14.37
CA VAL A 43 5.80 -4.13 -14.23
C VAL A 43 5.59 -3.68 -12.78
N ILE A 44 5.33 -2.38 -12.61
CA ILE A 44 5.08 -1.77 -11.30
C ILE A 44 3.64 -1.25 -11.26
N VAL A 45 2.89 -1.66 -10.24
CA VAL A 45 1.55 -1.15 -9.93
C VAL A 45 1.63 -0.25 -8.70
N VAL A 46 1.24 1.01 -8.87
CA VAL A 46 1.31 2.03 -7.81
C VAL A 46 -0.09 2.51 -7.49
N ALA A 47 -0.49 2.45 -6.23
CA ALA A 47 -1.70 3.10 -5.76
C ALA A 47 -1.47 4.62 -5.67
N GLU A 48 -2.48 5.42 -6.02
CA GLU A 48 -2.40 6.89 -6.02
C GLU A 48 -1.90 7.47 -4.69
N GLY A 49 -2.32 6.89 -3.56
CA GLY A 49 -1.90 7.32 -2.23
C GLY A 49 -0.50 6.85 -1.81
N ALA A 50 0.19 6.00 -2.59
CA ALA A 50 1.51 5.50 -2.23
C ALA A 50 2.57 6.60 -2.37
N GLY A 51 3.53 6.64 -1.45
CA GLY A 51 4.71 7.53 -1.57
C GLY A 51 4.40 9.04 -1.53
N GLN A 52 3.21 9.45 -1.09
CA GLN A 52 2.83 10.87 -1.03
C GLN A 52 3.73 11.70 -0.12
N ASP A 53 4.36 11.09 0.89
CA ASP A 53 5.34 11.75 1.76
C ASP A 53 6.62 12.09 0.99
N LEU A 54 7.10 11.19 0.14
CA LEU A 54 8.27 11.40 -0.73
C LEU A 54 8.02 12.49 -1.78
N VAL A 55 6.78 12.58 -2.28
CA VAL A 55 6.40 13.62 -3.24
C VAL A 55 6.34 14.97 -2.55
N ALA A 56 5.77 15.04 -1.35
CA ALA A 56 5.66 16.25 -0.55
C ALA A 56 7.03 16.83 -0.14
N GLU A 57 8.02 15.99 0.16
CA GLU A 57 9.40 16.43 0.40
C GLU A 57 10.02 17.08 -0.85
N SER A 58 9.60 16.65 -2.04
CA SER A 58 10.12 17.16 -3.32
C SER A 58 9.35 18.38 -3.86
N ARG A 59 8.15 18.67 -3.36
CA ARG A 59 7.27 19.76 -3.83
C ARG A 59 6.52 20.44 -2.69
N THR A 60 6.58 21.77 -2.65
CA THR A 60 6.01 22.61 -1.57
C THR A 60 4.49 22.82 -1.67
N ALA A 61 3.77 22.14 -2.56
CA ALA A 61 2.40 22.51 -2.93
C ALA A 61 1.35 21.53 -2.35
N GLY A 62 0.92 21.78 -1.12
CA GLY A 62 -0.28 21.14 -0.55
C GLY A 62 -1.53 21.97 -0.85
N GLY A 63 -2.30 21.58 -1.87
CA GLY A 63 -3.64 22.13 -2.12
C GLY A 63 -4.72 21.35 -1.37
N LYS A 64 -5.78 22.02 -0.93
CA LYS A 64 -7.05 21.36 -0.58
C LYS A 64 -8.05 21.58 -1.71
N ASP A 65 -8.83 20.55 -2.01
CA ASP A 65 -9.94 20.67 -2.96
C ASP A 65 -11.09 21.51 -2.36
N THR A 66 -12.11 21.78 -3.16
CA THR A 66 -13.32 22.51 -2.72
C THR A 66 -14.11 21.79 -1.63
N SER A 67 -13.84 20.51 -1.40
CA SER A 67 -14.48 19.65 -0.41
C SER A 67 -13.64 19.49 0.86
N GLY A 68 -12.46 20.11 0.93
CA GLY A 68 -11.54 20.07 2.07
C GLY A 68 -10.58 18.88 2.11
N ASN A 69 -10.57 18.01 1.09
CA ASN A 69 -9.64 16.89 0.98
C ASN A 69 -8.27 17.38 0.52
N ARG A 70 -7.20 16.71 0.96
CA ARG A 70 -5.86 16.94 0.44
C ARG A 70 -5.82 16.49 -1.01
N VAL A 71 -5.44 17.39 -1.92
CA VAL A 71 -5.16 17.04 -3.31
C VAL A 71 -3.88 16.21 -3.31
N LEU A 72 -3.99 14.99 -3.83
CA LEU A 72 -2.84 14.12 -4.01
C LEU A 72 -2.08 14.53 -5.26
N ASP A 73 -0.76 14.49 -5.18
CA ASP A 73 0.08 14.67 -6.35
C ASP A 73 0.11 13.36 -7.16
N ASP A 74 0.28 13.48 -8.48
CA ASP A 74 0.43 12.32 -9.36
C ASP A 74 1.77 11.60 -9.11
N ILE A 75 1.72 10.62 -8.21
CA ILE A 75 2.84 9.75 -7.87
C ILE A 75 3.35 8.99 -9.09
N GLY A 76 2.47 8.60 -10.01
CA GLY A 76 2.81 7.80 -11.17
C GLY A 76 3.72 8.55 -12.12
N LEU A 77 3.35 9.78 -12.47
CA LEU A 77 4.18 10.67 -13.29
C LEU A 77 5.46 11.06 -12.56
N TRP A 78 5.38 11.38 -11.27
CA TRP A 78 6.55 11.74 -10.46
C TRP A 78 7.58 10.61 -10.39
N LEU A 79 7.13 9.38 -10.09
CA LEU A 79 7.98 8.21 -9.99
C LEU A 79 8.62 7.88 -11.34
N SER A 80 7.85 8.00 -12.43
CA SER A 80 8.34 7.81 -13.80
C SER A 80 9.49 8.75 -14.15
N GLN A 81 9.41 10.02 -13.73
CA GLN A 81 10.47 11.00 -13.93
C GLN A 81 11.71 10.69 -13.09
N LYS A 82 11.51 10.26 -11.84
CA LYS A 82 12.59 9.89 -10.92
C LYS A 82 13.36 8.66 -11.37
N ILE A 83 12.66 7.60 -11.81
CA ILE A 83 13.29 6.41 -12.39
C ILE A 83 14.10 6.78 -13.62
N LYS A 84 13.52 7.53 -14.58
CA LYS A 84 14.27 8.01 -15.76
C LYS A 84 15.50 8.83 -15.39
N GLY A 85 15.41 9.63 -14.34
CA GLY A 85 16.52 10.42 -13.81
C GLY A 85 17.62 9.58 -13.17
N HIS A 86 17.26 8.51 -12.45
CA HIS A 86 18.20 7.57 -11.83
C HIS A 86 19.03 6.85 -12.90
N PHE A 87 18.35 6.21 -13.86
CA PHE A 87 19.00 5.46 -14.93
C PHE A 87 19.94 6.36 -15.73
N LYS A 88 19.52 7.57 -16.13
CA LYS A 88 20.41 8.51 -16.85
C LYS A 88 21.67 8.93 -16.09
N LYS A 89 21.66 8.89 -14.75
CA LYS A 89 22.77 9.37 -13.91
C LYS A 89 23.72 8.26 -13.49
N GLN A 90 23.18 7.10 -13.12
CA GLN A 90 23.93 6.04 -12.48
C GLN A 90 24.30 4.90 -13.45
N THR A 91 23.55 4.74 -14.54
CA THR A 91 23.59 3.50 -15.32
C THR A 91 23.61 3.82 -16.82
N ASP A 92 24.53 3.26 -17.60
CA ASP A 92 24.56 3.45 -19.06
C ASP A 92 23.47 2.62 -19.79
N MET A 93 22.41 2.24 -19.09
CA MET A 93 21.32 1.40 -19.60
C MET A 93 20.23 2.26 -20.24
N GLU A 94 19.84 1.90 -21.46
CA GLU A 94 18.71 2.51 -22.14
C GLU A 94 17.38 1.96 -21.60
N LEU A 95 16.64 2.79 -20.85
CA LEU A 95 15.36 2.41 -20.26
C LEU A 95 14.16 2.87 -21.10
N ASN A 96 13.33 1.93 -21.56
CA ASN A 96 12.03 2.22 -22.16
C ASN A 96 10.91 2.21 -21.09
N LEU A 97 10.67 3.35 -20.44
CA LEU A 97 9.61 3.48 -19.43
C LEU A 97 8.32 4.02 -20.05
N LYS A 98 7.25 3.22 -19.95
CA LYS A 98 5.88 3.57 -20.32
C LYS A 98 5.02 3.74 -19.07
N TYR A 99 4.42 4.91 -18.93
CA TYR A 99 3.46 5.21 -17.88
C TYR A 99 2.05 5.01 -18.42
N ILE A 100 1.20 4.31 -17.66
CA ILE A 100 -0.20 4.05 -18.01
C ILE A 100 -1.05 4.47 -16.81
N ASP A 101 -1.93 5.44 -17.03
CA ASP A 101 -2.97 5.81 -16.08
C ASP A 101 -4.33 5.30 -16.56
N PRO A 102 -4.83 4.17 -16.01
CA PRO A 102 -6.11 3.63 -16.40
C PRO A 102 -7.28 4.24 -15.63
N THR A 103 -7.11 5.30 -14.84
CA THR A 103 -8.15 5.85 -13.93
C THR A 103 -9.49 6.08 -14.63
N TYR A 104 -9.51 6.74 -15.78
CA TYR A 104 -10.75 6.93 -16.54
C TYR A 104 -11.29 5.62 -17.13
N MET A 105 -10.40 4.71 -17.54
CA MET A 105 -10.81 3.42 -18.12
C MET A 105 -11.50 2.53 -17.08
N ILE A 106 -11.03 2.56 -15.82
CA ILE A 106 -11.63 1.76 -14.74
C ILE A 106 -12.92 2.39 -14.19
N LEU A 107 -13.05 3.72 -14.22
CA LEU A 107 -14.22 4.41 -13.66
C LEU A 107 -15.36 4.59 -14.66
N ALA A 108 -15.07 4.66 -15.96
CA ALA A 108 -16.08 4.92 -17.00
C ALA A 108 -16.62 3.65 -17.68
N VAL A 109 -16.14 2.47 -17.28
CA VAL A 109 -16.62 1.19 -17.83
C VAL A 109 -18.00 0.83 -17.24
N PRO A 110 -18.91 0.23 -18.01
CA PRO A 110 -20.17 -0.28 -17.44
C PRO A 110 -19.89 -1.36 -16.39
N SER A 111 -20.76 -1.42 -15.39
CA SER A 111 -20.74 -2.42 -14.32
C SER A 111 -20.87 -3.84 -14.86
N ASN A 112 -20.11 -4.76 -14.27
CA ASN A 112 -20.24 -6.19 -14.55
C ASN A 112 -21.53 -6.77 -13.94
N ALA A 113 -21.83 -8.04 -14.23
CA ALA A 113 -23.05 -8.69 -13.74
C ALA A 113 -23.14 -8.76 -12.21
N SER A 114 -22.02 -9.03 -11.52
CA SER A 114 -21.97 -9.07 -10.06
C SER A 114 -22.24 -7.70 -9.44
N ASP A 115 -21.65 -6.64 -10.00
CA ASP A 115 -21.84 -5.27 -9.54
C ASP A 115 -23.28 -4.81 -9.80
N ASN A 116 -23.89 -5.19 -10.93
CA ASN A 116 -25.29 -4.89 -11.20
C ASN A 116 -26.24 -5.50 -10.18
N VAL A 117 -26.05 -6.78 -9.84
CA VAL A 117 -26.84 -7.45 -8.79
C VAL A 117 -26.60 -6.77 -7.45
N TYR A 118 -25.34 -6.49 -7.12
CA TYR A 118 -24.96 -5.88 -5.85
C TYR A 118 -25.54 -4.47 -5.68
N SER A 119 -25.40 -3.59 -6.68
CA SER A 119 -25.99 -2.25 -6.67
C SER A 119 -27.52 -2.29 -6.56
N THR A 120 -28.18 -3.29 -7.17
CA THR A 120 -29.63 -3.48 -7.04
C THR A 120 -30.01 -3.85 -5.60
N LEU A 121 -29.28 -4.77 -4.97
CA LEU A 121 -29.51 -5.18 -3.58
C LEU A 121 -29.28 -4.03 -2.60
N LEU A 122 -28.23 -3.24 -2.80
CA LEU A 122 -27.97 -2.04 -1.99
C LEU A 122 -29.13 -1.05 -2.15
N ALA A 123 -29.54 -0.73 -3.38
CA ALA A 123 -30.61 0.23 -3.63
C ALA A 123 -31.94 -0.19 -2.99
N GLN A 124 -32.34 -1.46 -3.16
CA GLN A 124 -33.57 -2.00 -2.57
C GLN A 124 -33.52 -1.97 -1.04
N SER A 125 -32.39 -2.38 -0.45
CA SER A 125 -32.19 -2.36 1.00
C SER A 125 -32.27 -0.93 1.56
N ALA A 126 -31.69 0.04 0.84
CA ALA A 126 -31.74 1.44 1.26
C ALA A 126 -33.17 1.99 1.23
N VAL A 127 -33.95 1.66 0.18
CA VAL A 127 -35.37 2.02 0.08
C VAL A 127 -36.17 1.37 1.20
N HIS A 128 -36.00 0.08 1.47
CA HIS A 128 -36.69 -0.59 2.56
C HIS A 128 -36.38 0.02 3.92
N GLY A 129 -35.12 0.32 4.21
CA GLY A 129 -34.72 0.98 5.45
C GLY A 129 -35.33 2.39 5.59
N ALA A 130 -35.33 3.17 4.51
CA ALA A 130 -35.95 4.49 4.50
C ALA A 130 -37.48 4.43 4.69
N MET A 131 -38.16 3.48 4.03
CA MET A 131 -39.61 3.27 4.16
C MET A 131 -40.01 2.73 5.55
N ALA A 132 -39.09 2.03 6.24
CA ALA A 132 -39.25 1.64 7.64
C ALA A 132 -39.06 2.82 8.63
N GLY A 133 -38.68 4.00 8.14
CA GLY A 133 -38.47 5.20 8.95
C GLY A 133 -37.06 5.32 9.54
N TYR A 134 -36.09 4.51 9.10
CA TYR A 134 -34.71 4.66 9.51
C TYR A 134 -34.03 5.84 8.81
N THR A 135 -33.12 6.51 9.51
CA THR A 135 -32.34 7.64 9.00
C THR A 135 -30.90 7.57 9.55
N GLY A 136 -29.96 8.27 8.90
CA GLY A 136 -28.57 8.31 9.34
C GLY A 136 -27.81 6.98 9.18
N PHE A 137 -28.22 6.15 8.22
CA PHE A 137 -27.61 4.84 7.95
C PHE A 137 -27.20 4.71 6.48
N THR A 138 -26.23 3.84 6.22
CA THR A 138 -25.95 3.28 4.89
C THR A 138 -26.24 1.79 4.89
N VAL A 139 -26.26 1.19 3.72
CA VAL A 139 -26.40 -0.24 3.51
C VAL A 139 -25.07 -0.85 3.10
N GLY A 140 -24.83 -2.09 3.50
CA GLY A 140 -23.72 -2.86 2.97
C GLY A 140 -23.68 -4.29 3.53
N PRO A 141 -22.93 -5.17 2.85
CA PRO A 141 -22.77 -6.55 3.24
C PRO A 141 -21.82 -6.65 4.43
N VAL A 142 -22.27 -7.32 5.49
CA VAL A 142 -21.46 -7.72 6.64
C VAL A 142 -21.55 -9.23 6.75
N HIS A 143 -20.43 -9.93 6.57
CA HIS A 143 -20.36 -11.40 6.58
C HIS A 143 -21.41 -12.08 5.67
N GLY A 144 -21.62 -11.52 4.47
CA GLY A 144 -22.55 -12.07 3.48
C GLY A 144 -24.02 -11.75 3.71
N ARG A 145 -24.35 -10.81 4.60
CA ARG A 145 -25.73 -10.33 4.83
C ARG A 145 -25.82 -8.83 4.68
N GLU A 146 -26.85 -8.34 4.01
CA GLU A 146 -27.13 -6.91 3.91
C GLU A 146 -27.54 -6.35 5.28
N CYS A 147 -26.81 -5.33 5.73
CA CYS A 147 -26.95 -4.73 7.05
C CYS A 147 -27.12 -3.21 6.95
N TYR A 148 -27.87 -2.64 7.90
CA TYR A 148 -27.94 -1.19 8.10
C TYR A 148 -26.82 -0.73 9.03
N LEU A 149 -25.97 0.16 8.53
CA LEU A 149 -24.76 0.63 9.20
C LEU A 149 -24.90 2.12 9.52
N PRO A 150 -24.89 2.52 10.79
CA PRO A 150 -25.00 3.94 11.16
C PRO A 150 -23.80 4.77 10.68
N PHE A 151 -24.03 5.99 10.20
CA PHE A 151 -22.98 6.85 9.64
C PHE A 151 -21.84 7.10 10.63
N TYR A 152 -22.15 7.41 11.89
CA TYR A 152 -21.14 7.72 12.90
C TYR A 152 -20.13 6.57 13.09
N ARG A 153 -20.57 5.31 12.95
CA ARG A 153 -19.68 4.14 13.03
C ARG A 153 -18.78 3.97 11.81
N ILE A 154 -19.26 4.35 10.64
CA ILE A 154 -18.49 4.21 9.39
C ILE A 154 -17.42 5.28 9.29
N THR A 155 -17.72 6.49 9.77
CA THR A 155 -16.76 7.59 9.77
C THR A 155 -15.67 7.44 10.83
N GLU A 156 -15.87 6.59 11.85
CA GLU A 156 -14.88 6.35 12.92
C GLU A 156 -13.59 5.71 12.41
N LYS A 157 -13.67 4.78 11.45
CA LYS A 157 -12.52 4.00 10.99
C LYS A 157 -12.57 3.76 9.49
N GLN A 158 -11.41 3.91 8.85
CA GLN A 158 -11.20 3.52 7.46
C GLN A 158 -10.64 2.10 7.39
N ASN A 159 -11.10 1.32 6.41
CA ASN A 159 -10.52 0.02 6.14
C ASN A 159 -9.19 0.20 5.40
N LYS A 160 -8.12 -0.39 5.92
CA LYS A 160 -6.77 -0.34 5.36
C LYS A 160 -6.31 -1.76 5.05
N VAL A 161 -5.41 -1.88 4.09
CA VAL A 161 -4.74 -3.17 3.85
C VAL A 161 -3.88 -3.51 5.06
N VAL A 162 -4.16 -4.66 5.68
CA VAL A 162 -3.34 -5.17 6.77
C VAL A 162 -2.13 -5.87 6.17
N ILE A 163 -0.97 -5.23 6.25
CA ILE A 163 0.30 -5.75 5.71
C ILE A 163 0.79 -7.04 6.38
N THR A 164 0.27 -7.37 7.56
CA THR A 164 0.58 -8.64 8.25
C THR A 164 -0.38 -9.77 7.86
N ASP A 165 -1.43 -9.48 7.08
CA ASP A 165 -2.43 -10.48 6.71
C ASP A 165 -1.94 -11.44 5.61
N ARG A 166 -2.55 -12.62 5.58
CA ARG A 166 -2.31 -13.67 4.60
C ARG A 166 -2.46 -13.18 3.17
N MET A 167 -3.37 -12.25 2.88
CA MET A 167 -3.53 -11.73 1.51
C MET A 167 -2.32 -10.94 1.04
N TRP A 168 -1.73 -10.12 1.92
CA TRP A 168 -0.51 -9.38 1.61
C TRP A 168 0.67 -10.33 1.45
N ALA A 169 0.83 -11.29 2.37
CA ALA A 169 1.88 -12.30 2.28
C ALA A 169 1.82 -13.08 0.95
N ARG A 170 0.62 -13.47 0.50
CA ARG A 170 0.43 -14.10 -0.82
C ARG A 170 0.88 -13.22 -1.97
N MET A 171 0.63 -11.92 -1.90
CA MET A 171 1.06 -10.98 -2.93
C MET A 171 2.58 -10.87 -2.96
N LEU A 172 3.23 -10.74 -1.80
CA LEU A 172 4.70 -10.72 -1.70
C LEU A 172 5.31 -12.01 -2.26
N SER A 173 4.76 -13.19 -1.92
CA SER A 173 5.23 -14.46 -2.47
C SER A 173 4.98 -14.61 -3.98
N SER A 174 3.91 -14.00 -4.51
CA SER A 174 3.62 -14.04 -5.94
C SER A 174 4.54 -13.14 -6.77
N THR A 175 4.90 -11.98 -6.22
CA THR A 175 5.75 -10.97 -6.90
C THR A 175 7.25 -11.18 -6.62
N ASN A 176 7.57 -11.91 -5.54
CA ASN A 176 8.92 -11.98 -4.98
C ASN A 176 9.54 -10.59 -4.74
N GLN A 177 8.70 -9.60 -4.44
CA GLN A 177 9.18 -8.26 -4.08
C GLN A 177 9.72 -8.24 -2.64
N PRO A 178 10.83 -7.54 -2.37
CA PRO A 178 11.31 -7.34 -1.02
C PRO A 178 10.37 -6.40 -0.25
N SER A 179 10.51 -6.38 1.06
CA SER A 179 9.99 -5.28 1.85
C SER A 179 10.95 -4.09 1.77
N PHE A 180 10.46 -2.93 1.34
CA PHE A 180 11.27 -1.73 1.17
C PHE A 180 11.44 -0.93 2.49
N TYR A 181 11.49 -1.62 3.63
CA TYR A 181 11.74 -0.96 4.91
C TYR A 181 13.24 -0.65 5.04
N ASN A 182 13.57 0.54 5.51
CA ASN A 182 14.95 0.82 5.90
C ASN A 182 15.26 0.05 7.20
N THR A 183 16.46 -0.50 7.33
CA THR A 183 16.89 -1.18 8.57
C THR A 183 16.77 -0.27 9.79
N LYS A 184 16.91 1.05 9.61
CA LYS A 184 16.70 2.05 10.67
C LYS A 184 15.23 2.15 11.10
N ASP A 185 14.30 2.16 10.14
CA ASP A 185 12.86 2.26 10.42
C ASP A 185 12.33 0.99 11.09
N ILE A 186 12.90 -0.18 10.77
CA ILE A 186 12.60 -1.45 11.46
C ILE A 186 13.00 -1.35 12.94
N ILE A 187 14.19 -0.80 13.22
CA ILE A 187 14.68 -0.63 14.60
C ILE A 187 13.81 0.38 15.37
N GLU A 188 13.43 1.51 14.76
CA GLU A 188 12.54 2.50 15.39
C GLU A 188 11.16 1.91 15.67
N SER A 189 10.58 1.13 14.74
CA SER A 189 9.28 0.47 14.96
C SER A 189 9.30 -0.55 16.11
N ILE A 190 10.41 -1.25 16.32
CA ILE A 190 10.61 -2.18 17.46
C ILE A 190 10.73 -1.41 18.79
N VAL A 191 11.30 -0.20 18.75
CA VAL A 191 11.46 0.66 19.93
C VAL A 191 10.14 1.33 20.32
N ASP A 192 9.32 1.73 19.35
CA ASP A 192 8.01 2.36 19.59
C ASP A 192 6.91 1.36 20.02
N GLU A 193 7.02 0.08 19.67
CA GLU A 193 6.09 -0.97 20.12
C GLU A 193 6.39 -1.50 21.54
N ALA A 194 7.53 -1.14 22.14
CA ALA A 194 7.87 -1.55 23.50
C ALA A 194 7.17 -0.66 24.55
N PRO A 195 6.34 -1.20 25.47
CA PRO A 195 5.86 -0.42 26.60
C PRO A 195 7.06 0.01 27.47
N PRO A 196 7.00 1.18 28.14
CA PRO A 196 8.11 1.66 28.97
C PRO A 196 8.27 0.72 30.16
N THR A 197 9.19 -0.24 30.06
CA THR A 197 9.63 -1.05 31.19
C THR A 197 10.34 -0.13 32.17
N GLN A 198 9.69 0.13 33.31
CA GLN A 198 10.34 0.72 34.47
C GLN A 198 11.42 -0.26 34.93
N LEU A 199 12.69 0.08 34.66
CA LEU A 199 13.84 -0.61 35.21
C LEU A 199 13.85 -0.36 36.73
N LEU A 200 13.57 -1.42 37.50
CA LEU A 200 13.98 -1.48 38.89
C LEU A 200 15.47 -1.82 38.91
N ASP A 201 16.27 -0.89 39.42
CA ASP A 201 17.63 -1.15 39.88
C ASP A 201 17.61 -2.31 40.88
N ASP A 202 18.30 -3.41 40.57
CA ASP A 202 19.38 -3.90 41.43
C ASP A 202 20.06 -5.18 40.90
N GLN A 203 21.38 -5.08 40.82
CA GLN A 203 22.40 -6.08 41.19
C GLN A 203 22.93 -7.11 40.18
N VAL A 204 24.18 -6.81 39.79
CA VAL A 204 25.37 -7.69 39.67
C VAL A 204 25.40 -8.68 38.51
N ALA A 205 26.19 -8.30 37.50
CA ALA A 205 26.69 -9.18 36.44
C ALA A 205 27.85 -10.06 36.94
N ASP A 206 27.77 -11.37 36.71
CA ASP A 206 28.93 -12.20 36.47
C ASP A 206 28.72 -13.08 35.23
N LYS A 207 29.85 -13.40 34.59
CA LYS A 207 30.06 -13.77 33.19
C LYS A 207 29.33 -15.03 32.71
N THR A 208 29.03 -15.12 31.41
CA THR A 208 29.73 -16.02 30.45
C THR A 208 29.14 -15.96 29.04
N ALA A 209 30.03 -16.01 28.05
CA ALA A 209 29.73 -16.06 26.62
C ALA A 209 29.15 -17.42 26.21
N VAL A 210 28.18 -17.41 25.28
CA VAL A 210 27.75 -18.61 24.55
C VAL A 210 27.61 -18.27 23.07
N THR A 211 28.56 -18.75 22.28
CA THR A 211 28.50 -18.93 20.82
C THR A 211 27.46 -19.97 20.46
N LYS A 212 26.58 -19.71 19.48
CA LYS A 212 25.87 -20.77 18.73
C LYS A 212 25.67 -20.40 17.25
N GLU A 213 26.02 -21.38 16.44
CA GLU A 213 25.98 -21.47 14.98
C GLU A 213 24.56 -21.43 14.42
N THR A 214 24.41 -20.93 13.18
CA THR A 214 23.15 -20.91 12.45
C THR A 214 23.18 -21.95 11.34
N THR A 215 22.30 -22.94 11.43
CA THR A 215 21.96 -23.88 10.35
C THR A 215 20.74 -23.34 9.62
N VAL A 216 20.85 -23.20 8.30
CA VAL A 216 19.76 -22.79 7.40
C VAL A 216 19.13 -24.05 6.81
N CYS A 217 17.80 -24.16 6.89
CA CYS A 217 16.99 -25.06 6.07
C CYS A 217 16.26 -24.22 5.02
#